data_AF-A0A920LU18-F1
#
_entry.id   AF-A0A920LU18-F1
#
_cell.length_a   1.000
_cell.length_b   1.000
_cell.length_c   1.000
_cell.angle_alpha   90.00
_cell.angle_beta   90.00
_cell.angle_gamma   90.00
#
_symmetry.space_group_name_H-M   'P 1'
#
loop_
_entity.id
_entity.type
_entity.pdbx_description
1 polymer ?
#
loop_
_entity_poly.entity_id
_entity_poly.type
_entity_poly.pdbx_seq_one_letter_code
_entity_poly.pdbx_strand_id
1 'polypeptide(L)'
;MTESDGYKVKRITVVPGGRLSLQSHQHRAEHWVVVTGIATVTVGENVQEVAMNGHVHIPLQAKHRLENYTDDLVVLIEVQSGLYLGEDDIKRYEDIYGRD
;
A
#
# COMPACT_ATOMS: atom_id res chain seq x y z
N MET A 1 0.82 2.11 15.02
CA MET A 1 -0.30 1.44 14.36
C MET A 1 -1.50 1.63 15.25
N THR A 2 -2.64 2.01 14.67
CA THR A 2 -3.90 2.18 15.40
C THR A 2 -4.93 1.27 14.76
N GLU A 3 -5.67 0.52 15.56
CA GLU A 3 -6.62 -0.50 15.10
C GLU A 3 -7.89 -0.44 15.95
N SER A 4 -9.03 -0.64 15.30
CA SER A 4 -10.35 -0.78 15.93
C SER A 4 -11.22 -1.65 15.03
N ASP A 5 -12.45 -1.93 15.46
CA ASP A 5 -13.39 -2.72 14.69
C ASP A 5 -13.64 -2.05 13.33
N GLY A 6 -13.29 -2.77 12.25
CA GLY A 6 -13.51 -2.33 10.88
C GLY A 6 -12.40 -1.50 10.24
N TYR A 7 -11.35 -1.10 10.97
CA TYR A 7 -10.21 -0.39 10.35
C TYR A 7 -8.86 -0.55 11.05
N LYS A 8 -7.78 -0.36 10.27
CA LYS A 8 -6.39 -0.37 10.75
C LYS A 8 -5.56 0.68 10.01
N VAL A 9 -4.78 1.45 10.76
CA VAL A 9 -3.96 2.55 10.23
C VAL A 9 -2.47 2.24 10.40
N LYS A 10 -1.75 2.29 9.29
CA LYS A 10 -0.30 2.10 9.22
C LYS A 10 0.40 3.33 8.66
N ARG A 11 1.61 3.60 9.17
CA ARG A 11 2.58 4.50 8.54
C ARG A 11 3.59 3.62 7.82
N ILE A 12 3.72 3.79 6.51
CA ILE A 12 4.68 3.05 5.68
C ILE A 12 5.74 4.03 5.18
N THR A 13 6.99 3.62 5.23
CA THR A 13 8.13 4.38 4.69
C THR A 13 8.85 3.53 3.67
N VAL A 14 9.06 4.07 2.48
CA VAL A 14 9.80 3.43 1.39
C VAL A 14 11.01 4.29 1.06
N VAL A 15 12.19 3.70 1.22
CA VAL A 15 13.47 4.33 0.89
C VAL A 15 13.61 4.52 -0.63
N PRO A 16 14.50 5.42 -1.09
CA PRO A 16 14.85 5.54 -2.50
C PRO A 16 15.15 4.18 -3.16
N GLY A 17 14.54 3.93 -4.32
CA GLY A 17 14.63 2.65 -5.05
C GLY A 17 13.89 1.47 -4.40
N GLY A 18 13.27 1.65 -3.24
CA GLY A 18 12.53 0.63 -2.52
C GLY A 18 11.16 0.35 -3.12
N ARG A 19 10.61 -0.83 -2.83
CA ARG A 19 9.25 -1.21 -3.22
C ARG A 19 8.65 -2.25 -2.29
N LEU A 20 7.33 -2.28 -2.21
CA LEU A 20 6.58 -3.39 -1.60
C LEU A 20 6.38 -4.53 -2.61
N SER A 21 6.14 -5.74 -2.12
CA SER A 21 5.74 -6.88 -2.96
C SER A 21 4.38 -6.59 -3.61
N LEU A 22 4.15 -7.12 -4.83
CA LEU A 22 2.85 -6.98 -5.48
C LEU A 22 1.87 -7.87 -4.74
N GLN A 23 0.78 -7.30 -4.25
CA GLN A 23 -0.12 -8.01 -3.36
C GLN A 23 -1.59 -7.64 -3.62
N SER A 24 -2.50 -8.42 -3.05
CA SER A 24 -3.95 -8.14 -3.03
C SER A 24 -4.55 -8.66 -1.73
N HIS A 25 -5.76 -8.19 -1.41
CA HIS A 25 -6.52 -8.58 -0.22
C HIS A 25 -7.93 -9.03 -0.59
N GLN A 26 -8.44 -10.10 0.02
CA GLN A 26 -9.79 -10.59 -0.28
C GLN A 26 -10.86 -9.87 0.52
N HIS A 27 -10.56 -9.41 1.74
CA HIS A 27 -11.56 -8.96 2.71
C HIS A 27 -11.46 -7.49 3.10
N ARG A 28 -10.40 -6.79 2.67
CA ARG A 28 -10.20 -5.36 2.97
C ARG A 28 -9.93 -4.53 1.73
N ALA A 29 -10.43 -3.29 1.78
CA ALA A 29 -10.00 -2.20 0.92
C ALA A 29 -8.92 -1.38 1.62
N GLU A 30 -8.20 -0.57 0.86
CA GLU A 30 -7.23 0.36 1.43
C GLU A 30 -7.38 1.77 0.84
N HIS A 31 -7.03 2.76 1.64
CA HIS A 31 -6.80 4.13 1.20
C HIS A 31 -5.40 4.54 1.62
N TRP A 32 -4.62 5.01 0.66
CA TRP A 32 -3.28 5.52 0.90
C TRP A 32 -3.27 7.02 0.71
N VAL A 33 -2.66 7.74 1.64
CA VAL A 33 -2.37 9.17 1.52
C VAL A 33 -0.87 9.37 1.60
N VAL A 34 -0.29 10.00 0.57
CA VAL A 34 1.14 10.32 0.56
C VAL A 34 1.36 11.55 1.43
N VAL A 35 2.16 11.40 2.49
CA VAL A 35 2.47 12.50 3.42
C VAL A 35 3.88 13.05 3.23
N THR A 36 4.73 12.36 2.47
CA THR A 36 6.08 12.82 2.10
C THR A 36 6.50 12.18 0.78
N GLY A 37 7.16 12.95 -0.10
CA GLY A 37 7.73 12.47 -1.36
C GLY A 37 6.72 12.30 -2.49
N ILE A 38 7.13 11.57 -3.53
CA ILE A 38 6.32 11.19 -4.69
C ILE A 38 6.35 9.67 -4.79
N ALA A 39 5.18 9.04 -4.63
CA ALA A 39 5.02 7.59 -4.68
C ALA A 39 4.66 7.14 -6.09
N THR A 40 5.25 6.06 -6.58
CA THR A 40 4.73 5.35 -7.76
C THR A 40 3.81 4.23 -7.27
N VAL A 41 2.54 4.31 -7.61
CA VAL A 41 1.51 3.37 -7.13
C VAL A 41 0.90 2.62 -8.30
N THR A 42 0.91 1.29 -8.19
CA THR A 42 0.18 0.39 -9.09
C THR A 42 -1.15 -0.02 -8.45
N VAL A 43 -2.25 0.06 -9.20
CA VAL A 43 -3.56 -0.50 -8.84
C VAL A 43 -4.18 -1.17 -10.07
N GLY A 44 -4.27 -2.50 -10.06
CA GLY A 44 -4.65 -3.29 -11.22
C GLY A 44 -3.64 -3.11 -12.35
N GLU A 45 -4.08 -2.54 -13.46
CA GLU A 45 -3.25 -2.23 -14.63
C GLU A 45 -2.76 -0.77 -14.64
N ASN A 46 -3.28 0.07 -13.74
CA ASN A 46 -2.95 1.49 -13.70
C ASN A 46 -1.72 1.72 -12.84
N VAL A 47 -0.73 2.42 -13.40
CA VAL A 47 0.45 2.90 -12.68
C VAL A 47 0.43 4.43 -12.73
N GLN A 48 0.58 5.07 -11.58
CA GLN A 48 0.55 6.53 -11.46
C GLN A 48 1.52 7.03 -10.40
N GLU A 49 2.06 8.22 -10.61
CA GLU A 49 2.79 8.96 -9.59
C GLU A 49 1.81 9.78 -8.73
N VAL A 50 2.02 9.76 -7.42
CA VAL A 50 1.18 10.41 -6.43
C VAL A 50 2.07 11.24 -5.53
N ALA A 51 1.98 12.57 -5.69
CA ALA A 51 2.70 13.52 -4.86
C ALA A 51 2.08 13.65 -3.46
N MET A 52 2.79 14.31 -2.55
CA MET A 52 2.30 14.66 -1.22
C MET A 52 0.89 15.27 -1.26
N ASN A 53 0.06 14.88 -0.29
CA ASN A 53 -1.37 15.17 -0.18
C ASN A 53 -2.26 14.51 -1.27
N GLY A 54 -1.66 13.78 -2.22
CA GLY A 54 -2.37 12.88 -3.11
C GLY A 54 -2.81 11.60 -2.39
N HIS A 55 -3.84 10.96 -2.93
CA HIS A 55 -4.42 9.74 -2.37
C HIS A 55 -4.71 8.70 -3.43
N VAL A 56 -4.75 7.44 -3.01
CA VAL A 56 -5.14 6.31 -3.84
C VAL A 56 -6.12 5.45 -3.07
N HIS A 57 -7.22 5.08 -3.72
CA HIS A 57 -8.11 4.02 -3.25
C HIS A 57 -7.73 2.69 -3.90
N ILE A 58 -7.60 1.65 -3.09
CA ILE A 58 -7.33 0.28 -3.51
C ILE A 58 -8.58 -0.55 -3.19
N PRO A 59 -9.35 -0.95 -4.23
CA PRO A 59 -10.50 -1.83 -4.05
C PRO A 59 -10.11 -3.23 -3.57
N LEU A 60 -11.09 -3.97 -3.04
CA LEU A 60 -10.90 -5.38 -2.70
C LEU A 60 -10.42 -6.16 -3.94
N GLN A 61 -9.54 -7.13 -3.71
CA GLN A 61 -8.94 -8.02 -4.71
C GLN A 61 -8.07 -7.33 -5.76
N ALA A 62 -7.99 -5.99 -5.77
CA ALA A 62 -7.11 -5.27 -6.66
C ALA A 62 -5.65 -5.58 -6.31
N LYS A 63 -4.89 -6.02 -7.31
CA LYS A 63 -3.43 -6.11 -7.18
C LYS A 63 -2.88 -4.70 -7.06
N HIS A 64 -2.02 -4.47 -6.09
CA HIS A 64 -1.46 -3.15 -5.86
C HIS A 64 -0.04 -3.22 -5.32
N ARG A 65 0.72 -2.16 -5.56
CA ARG A 65 2.11 -2.02 -5.14
C ARG A 65 2.46 -0.55 -4.92
N LEU A 66 3.26 -0.31 -3.89
CA LEU A 66 3.94 0.96 -3.65
C LEU A 66 5.42 0.83 -4.06
N GLU A 67 5.90 1.75 -4.87
CA GLU A 67 7.29 1.86 -5.31
C GLU A 67 7.78 3.29 -5.09
N ASN A 68 9.09 3.43 -4.87
CA ASN A 68 9.75 4.72 -4.80
C ASN A 68 10.91 4.76 -5.81
N TYR A 69 10.69 5.42 -6.94
CA TYR A 69 11.73 5.62 -7.96
C TYR A 69 12.47 6.95 -7.80
N THR A 70 12.16 7.72 -6.75
CA THR A 70 12.81 9.00 -6.46
C THR A 70 14.02 8.82 -5.55
N ASP A 71 14.81 9.88 -5.42
CA ASP A 71 15.96 9.96 -4.51
C ASP A 71 15.58 10.38 -3.07
N ASP A 72 14.30 10.72 -2.84
CA ASP A 72 13.77 11.12 -1.54
C ASP A 72 12.99 10.00 -0.86
N LEU A 73 12.74 10.14 0.45
CA LEU A 73 11.86 9.22 1.17
C LEU A 73 10.40 9.39 0.74
N VAL A 74 9.72 8.26 0.52
CA VAL A 74 8.27 8.22 0.40
C VAL A 74 7.68 7.75 1.73
N VAL A 75 6.75 8.52 2.27
CA VAL A 75 5.99 8.14 3.46
C VAL A 75 4.51 8.22 3.13
N LEU A 76 3.78 7.16 3.45
CA LEU A 76 2.33 7.16 3.35
C LEU A 76 1.65 6.75 4.66
N ILE A 77 0.42 7.21 4.80
CA ILE A 77 -0.55 6.70 5.76
C ILE A 77 -1.51 5.79 5.00
N GLU A 78 -1.56 4.54 5.41
CA GLU A 78 -2.47 3.53 4.91
C GLU A 78 -3.61 3.36 5.90
N VAL A 79 -4.84 3.47 5.41
CA VAL A 79 -6.06 3.12 6.13
C VAL A 79 -6.64 1.88 5.47
N GLN A 80 -6.59 0.77 6.18
CA GLN A 80 -7.24 -0.48 5.82
C GLN A 80 -8.66 -0.47 6.36
N SER A 81 -9.65 -0.91 5.58
CA SER A 81 -11.05 -0.98 5.99
C SER A 81 -11.71 -2.26 5.50
N GLY A 82 -12.39 -2.98 6.39
CA GLY A 82 -13.00 -4.26 6.08
C GLY A 82 -13.42 -5.06 7.31
N LEU A 83 -14.15 -6.15 7.09
CA LEU A 83 -14.60 -7.05 8.16
C LEU A 83 -13.47 -7.93 8.71
N TYR A 84 -12.38 -8.06 7.95
CA TYR A 84 -11.20 -8.84 8.33
C TYR A 84 -9.93 -8.12 7.90
N LEU A 85 -9.00 -7.92 8.84
CA LEU A 85 -7.78 -7.12 8.65
C LEU A 85 -6.50 -7.92 9.00
N GLY A 86 -6.63 -9.24 9.08
CA GLY A 86 -5.52 -10.17 9.30
C GLY A 86 -4.46 -10.07 8.20
N GLU A 87 -3.22 -10.39 8.55
CA GLU A 87 -2.09 -10.40 7.59
C GLU A 87 -2.10 -11.66 6.69
N ASP A 88 -2.89 -12.67 7.05
CA ASP A 88 -3.18 -13.87 6.24
C ASP A 88 -4.15 -13.59 5.07
N ASP A 89 -4.83 -12.43 5.07
CA ASP A 89 -5.59 -11.94 3.91
C ASP A 89 -4.68 -11.47 2.76
N ILE A 90 -3.36 -11.46 2.96
CA ILE A 90 -2.40 -10.95 1.99
C ILE A 90 -1.99 -12.06 1.02
N LYS A 91 -2.44 -11.95 -0.24
CA LYS A 91 -1.90 -12.75 -1.34
C LYS A 91 -0.78 -11.99 -2.03
N ARG A 92 0.44 -12.54 -2.04
CA ARG A 92 1.61 -11.98 -2.73
C ARG A 92 1.81 -12.67 -4.08
N TYR A 93 2.16 -11.90 -5.11
CA TYR A 93 2.36 -12.38 -6.48
C TYR A 93 3.82 -12.29 -6.92
N GLU A 94 4.54 -11.29 -6.43
CA GLU A 94 5.95 -11.07 -6.69
C GLU A 94 6.59 -10.68 -5.36
N ASP A 95 6.79 -11.68 -4.50
CA ASP A 95 7.43 -11.45 -3.23
C ASP A 95 8.96 -11.40 -3.40
N ILE A 96 9.51 -10.21 -3.26
CA ILE A 96 10.95 -9.98 -3.36
C ILE A 96 11.67 -10.20 -2.02
N TYR A 97 10.93 -10.54 -0.96
CA TYR A 97 11.46 -10.66 0.41
C TYR A 97 11.40 -12.08 0.98
N GLY A 98 10.92 -13.07 0.22
CA GLY A 98 10.96 -14.49 0.58
C GLY A 98 10.17 -14.86 1.84
N ARG A 99 9.00 -14.24 2.04
CA ARG A 99 8.10 -14.47 3.17
C ARG A 99 6.96 -15.38 2.71
N ASP A 100 7.10 -16.67 2.99
CA ASP A 100 5.99 -17.65 2.95
C ASP A 100 5.01 -17.42 4.11
#